data_AF-A0ABD0PMQ5-F1
#
_entry.id   AF-A0ABD0PMQ5-F1
#
_cell.length_a   1.000
_cell.length_b   1.000
_cell.length_c   1.000
_cell.angle_alpha   90.00
_cell.angle_beta   90.00
_cell.angle_gamma   90.00
#
_symmetry.space_group_name_H-M   'P 1'
#
loop_
_entity.id
_entity.type
_entity.pdbx_description
1 polymer ?
#
loop_
_entity_poly.entity_id
_entity_poly.type
_entity_poly.pdbx_seq_one_letter_code
_entity_poly.pdbx_strand_id
1 'polypeptide(L)'
;TRHFTAQTTTKCLKDKHIYMMGDSTLRQWFEFFVKALPTLKQMNLHVQKQSGPLLAVDVENNIDLHWRAHGVPLRTQKTAVADLHYISNEIDDQAGGPHTVFIFNLGPHFTTYPLDFYTHRVLRIRKAVLALLQRAPDTTVIIKTVNTGYK
;
A
#
# COMPACT_ATOMS: atom_id res chain seq x y z
N THR A 1 21.80 -5.66 -12.48
CA THR A 1 20.48 -5.57 -11.80
C THR A 1 19.67 -6.78 -12.20
N ARG A 2 18.99 -7.46 -11.27
CA ARG A 2 18.14 -8.61 -11.63
C ARG A 2 16.85 -8.08 -12.25
N HIS A 3 16.52 -8.52 -13.47
CA HIS A 3 15.28 -8.16 -14.15
C HIS A 3 14.26 -9.27 -13.96
N PHE A 4 13.05 -8.94 -13.51
CA PHE A 4 11.95 -9.89 -13.38
C PHE A 4 11.06 -9.80 -14.61
N THR A 5 10.76 -10.94 -15.23
CA THR A 5 9.78 -11.00 -16.33
C THR A 5 8.36 -10.91 -15.76
N ALA A 6 7.38 -10.61 -16.63
CA ALA A 6 5.98 -10.67 -16.25
C ALA A 6 5.60 -12.06 -15.70
N GLN A 7 6.02 -13.16 -16.34
CA GLN A 7 5.71 -14.51 -15.85
C GLN A 7 6.31 -14.79 -14.46
N THR A 8 7.57 -14.38 -14.23
CA THR A 8 8.22 -14.59 -12.94
C THR A 8 7.54 -13.77 -11.84
N THR A 9 7.11 -12.55 -12.18
CA THR A 9 6.40 -11.66 -11.27
C THR A 9 5.02 -12.21 -10.94
N THR A 10 4.22 -12.60 -11.94
CA THR A 10 2.91 -13.24 -11.74
C THR A 10 3.02 -14.49 -10.88
N LYS A 11 4.01 -15.36 -11.13
CA LYS A 11 4.23 -16.56 -10.31
C LYS A 11 4.57 -16.22 -8.85
N CYS A 12 5.33 -15.15 -8.62
CA CYS A 12 5.67 -14.69 -7.26
C CYS A 12 4.44 -14.15 -6.52
N LEU A 13 3.59 -13.39 -7.23
CA LEU A 13 2.43 -12.74 -6.67
C LEU A 13 1.17 -13.63 -6.63
N LYS A 14 1.24 -14.85 -7.18
CA LYS A 14 0.11 -15.78 -7.20
C LYS A 14 -0.44 -16.02 -5.79
N ASP A 15 -1.77 -16.00 -5.68
CA ASP A 15 -2.50 -16.16 -4.42
C ASP A 15 -2.07 -15.13 -3.36
N LYS A 16 -1.86 -13.87 -3.78
CA LYS A 16 -1.51 -12.77 -2.86
C LYS A 16 -2.57 -11.68 -2.87
N HIS A 17 -2.92 -11.28 -1.65
CA HIS A 17 -3.69 -10.10 -1.35
C HIS A 17 -2.76 -8.98 -0.90
N ILE A 18 -2.59 -7.96 -1.74
CA ILE A 18 -1.55 -6.96 -1.58
C ILE A 18 -2.18 -5.61 -1.23
N TYR A 19 -1.95 -5.16 -0.01
CA TYR A 19 -2.46 -3.89 0.52
C TYR A 19 -1.35 -2.86 0.57
N MET A 20 -1.44 -1.84 -0.29
CA MET A 20 -0.49 -0.73 -0.36
C MET A 20 -1.11 0.54 0.24
N MET A 21 -0.52 1.06 1.32
CA MET A 21 -0.98 2.32 1.93
C MET A 21 0.15 3.33 2.05
N GLY A 22 0.05 4.46 1.36
CA GLY A 22 1.21 5.31 1.23
C GLY A 22 1.02 6.63 0.50
N ASP A 23 2.14 7.21 0.10
CA ASP A 23 2.18 8.43 -0.70
C ASP A 23 2.13 8.14 -2.21
N SER A 24 2.33 9.19 -3.00
CA SER A 24 2.37 9.08 -4.46
C SER A 24 3.49 8.18 -5.01
N THR A 25 4.57 7.95 -4.25
CA THR A 25 5.66 7.05 -4.65
C THR A 25 5.30 5.58 -4.47
N LEU A 26 4.45 5.25 -3.49
CA LEU A 26 3.88 3.91 -3.39
C LEU A 26 2.76 3.71 -4.43
N ARG A 27 2.01 4.76 -4.78
CA ARG A 27 1.06 4.70 -5.92
C ARG A 27 1.76 4.33 -7.23
N GLN A 28 2.97 4.82 -7.44
CA GLN A 28 3.76 4.46 -8.63
C GLN A 28 4.10 2.96 -8.68
N TRP A 29 4.25 2.29 -7.54
CA TRP A 29 4.42 0.83 -7.51
C TRP A 29 3.14 0.12 -7.96
N PHE A 30 1.98 0.58 -7.49
CA PHE A 30 0.69 0.10 -7.97
C PHE A 30 0.57 0.24 -9.50
N GLU A 31 0.84 1.45 -10.01
CA GLU A 31 0.78 1.75 -11.44
C GLU A 31 1.79 0.92 -12.25
N PHE A 32 2.97 0.68 -11.69
CA PHE A 32 3.97 -0.19 -12.29
C PHE A 32 3.46 -1.63 -12.43
N PHE A 33 2.89 -2.22 -11.38
CA PHE A 33 2.36 -3.58 -11.45
C PHE A 33 1.21 -3.71 -12.45
N VAL A 34 0.27 -2.75 -12.44
CA VAL A 34 -0.84 -2.72 -13.42
C VAL A 34 -0.32 -2.62 -14.86
N LYS A 35 0.75 -1.86 -15.09
CA LYS A 35 1.38 -1.75 -16.42
C LYS A 35 2.19 -2.99 -16.80
N ALA A 36 2.88 -3.60 -15.83
CA ALA A 36 3.83 -4.68 -16.08
C ALA A 36 3.17 -6.06 -16.21
N LEU A 37 1.97 -6.25 -15.63
CA LEU A 37 1.25 -7.51 -15.61
C LEU A 37 -0.02 -7.42 -16.45
N PRO A 38 -0.04 -7.97 -17.68
CA PRO A 38 -1.18 -7.82 -18.60
C PRO A 38 -2.51 -8.37 -18.08
N THR A 39 -2.47 -9.37 -17.21
CA THR A 39 -3.63 -10.03 -16.59
C THR A 39 -4.21 -9.25 -15.43
N LEU A 40 -3.44 -8.34 -14.81
CA LEU A 40 -3.88 -7.51 -13.70
C LEU A 40 -4.71 -6.33 -14.24
N LYS A 41 -6.03 -6.37 -14.02
CA LYS A 41 -6.97 -5.36 -14.55
C LYS A 41 -7.39 -4.40 -13.45
N GLN A 42 -7.13 -3.10 -13.66
CA GLN A 42 -7.58 -2.06 -12.75
C GLN A 42 -9.09 -1.80 -12.90
N MET A 43 -9.80 -1.78 -11.78
CA MET A 43 -11.20 -1.36 -11.72
C MET A 43 -11.32 0.15 -11.58
N ASN A 44 -12.30 0.75 -12.26
CA ASN A 44 -12.64 2.15 -12.05
C ASN A 44 -13.61 2.27 -10.87
N LEU A 45 -13.09 2.69 -9.72
CA LEU A 45 -13.90 2.90 -8.51
C LEU A 45 -14.58 4.29 -8.48
N HIS A 46 -14.42 5.10 -9.53
CA HIS A 46 -14.99 6.46 -9.63
C HIS A 46 -14.54 7.42 -8.50
N VAL A 47 -13.31 7.23 -7.99
CA VAL A 47 -12.71 8.04 -6.92
C VAL A 47 -11.51 8.86 -7.41
N GLN A 48 -11.01 9.75 -6.54
CA GLN A 48 -9.84 10.56 -6.86
C GLN A 48 -8.56 9.72 -6.92
N LYS A 49 -7.93 9.65 -8.09
CA LYS A 49 -6.76 8.80 -8.34
C LYS A 49 -5.58 9.09 -7.40
N GLN A 50 -5.35 10.35 -7.05
CA GLN A 50 -4.17 10.78 -6.30
C GLN A 50 -4.25 10.45 -4.79
N SER A 51 -5.40 9.97 -4.32
CA SER A 51 -5.64 9.54 -2.93
C SER A 51 -6.25 8.14 -2.83
N GLY A 52 -6.85 7.64 -3.92
CA GLY A 52 -7.47 6.33 -3.97
C GLY A 52 -8.83 6.32 -3.28
N PRO A 53 -9.35 5.12 -2.95
CA PRO A 53 -8.73 3.81 -3.17
C PRO A 53 -8.59 3.44 -4.66
N LEU A 54 -7.62 2.59 -4.97
CA LEU A 54 -7.42 1.95 -6.28
C LEU A 54 -7.40 0.44 -6.09
N LEU A 55 -7.97 -0.29 -7.05
CA LEU A 55 -8.04 -1.74 -7.04
C LEU A 55 -7.67 -2.29 -8.42
N ALA A 56 -6.82 -3.30 -8.46
CA ALA A 56 -6.58 -4.10 -9.65
C ALA A 56 -6.59 -5.60 -9.30
N VAL A 57 -7.17 -6.41 -10.19
CA VAL A 57 -7.41 -7.83 -9.94
C VAL A 57 -6.94 -8.68 -11.13
N ASP A 58 -6.32 -9.81 -10.82
CA ASP A 58 -6.02 -10.90 -11.74
C ASP A 58 -6.74 -12.15 -11.22
N VAL A 59 -7.87 -12.47 -11.84
CA VAL A 59 -8.74 -13.58 -11.42
C VAL A 59 -8.09 -14.93 -11.69
N GLU A 60 -7.29 -15.04 -12.77
CA GLU A 60 -6.65 -16.31 -13.17
C GLU A 60 -5.57 -16.74 -12.17
N ASN A 61 -4.86 -15.76 -11.60
CA ASN A 61 -3.77 -15.99 -10.66
C ASN A 61 -4.14 -15.67 -9.20
N ASN A 62 -5.40 -15.33 -8.93
CA ASN A 62 -5.91 -14.97 -7.61
C ASN A 62 -5.05 -13.89 -6.94
N ILE A 63 -4.85 -12.79 -7.67
CA ILE A 63 -4.10 -11.63 -7.20
C ILE A 63 -5.07 -10.46 -7.10
N ASP A 64 -5.11 -9.80 -5.96
CA ASP A 64 -5.67 -8.46 -5.86
C ASP A 64 -4.65 -7.49 -5.27
N LEU A 65 -4.67 -6.30 -5.85
CA LEU A 65 -3.77 -5.23 -5.54
C LEU A 65 -4.59 -4.01 -5.16
N HIS A 66 -4.42 -3.56 -3.93
CA HIS A 66 -5.10 -2.41 -3.37
C HIS A 66 -4.08 -1.30 -3.16
N TRP A 67 -4.41 -0.07 -3.56
CA TRP A 67 -3.63 1.10 -3.16
C TRP A 67 -4.54 2.19 -2.60
N ARG A 68 -4.11 2.82 -1.50
CA ARG A 68 -4.74 4.05 -0.99
C ARG A 68 -3.74 4.96 -0.29
N ALA A 69 -4.14 6.21 -0.09
CA ALA A 69 -3.36 7.16 0.69
C ALA A 69 -3.24 6.75 2.17
N HIS A 70 -2.15 7.14 2.84
CA HIS A 70 -1.88 6.85 4.27
C HIS A 70 -2.71 7.67 5.29
N GLY A 71 -3.72 8.39 4.83
CA GLY A 71 -4.53 9.32 5.61
C GLY A 71 -3.87 10.69 5.79
N VAL A 72 -4.45 11.54 6.64
CA VAL A 72 -3.88 12.87 6.93
C VAL A 72 -2.61 12.76 7.79
N PRO A 73 -1.63 13.66 7.67
CA PRO A 73 -1.54 14.74 6.72
C PRO A 73 -1.33 14.23 5.29
N LEU A 74 -2.15 14.75 4.37
CA LEU A 74 -2.14 14.32 2.97
C LEU A 74 -2.02 15.56 2.10
N ARG A 75 -0.94 15.65 1.32
CA ARG A 75 -0.69 16.77 0.39
C ARG A 75 -0.98 16.32 -1.04
N THR A 76 -2.26 16.21 -1.35
CA THR A 76 -2.76 15.75 -2.66
C THR A 76 -4.02 16.50 -3.08
N GLN A 77 -4.67 16.07 -4.16
CA GLN A 77 -5.97 16.59 -4.56
C GLN A 77 -7.05 16.36 -3.48
N LYS A 78 -8.12 17.15 -3.53
CA LYS A 78 -9.27 16.98 -2.64
C LYS A 78 -9.82 15.56 -2.74
N THR A 79 -10.15 14.99 -1.60
CA THR A 79 -10.57 13.60 -1.41
C THR A 79 -11.77 13.59 -0.48
N ALA A 80 -12.73 12.69 -0.70
CA ALA A 80 -13.83 12.52 0.24
C ALA A 80 -13.28 12.04 1.58
N VAL A 81 -13.83 12.55 2.68
CA VAL A 81 -13.38 12.16 4.03
C VAL A 81 -13.54 10.65 4.25
N ALA A 82 -14.58 10.05 3.66
CA ALA A 82 -14.81 8.61 3.69
C ALA A 82 -13.67 7.78 3.07
N ASP A 83 -12.85 8.35 2.17
CA ASP A 83 -11.73 7.63 1.56
C ASP A 83 -10.41 7.80 2.36
N LEU A 84 -10.39 8.66 3.39
CA LEU A 84 -9.22 8.95 4.21
C LEU A 84 -9.08 7.96 5.37
N HIS A 85 -8.33 6.88 5.14
CA HIS A 85 -8.06 5.89 6.17
C HIS A 85 -6.60 5.90 6.61
N TYR A 86 -6.36 5.46 7.84
CA TYR A 86 -5.02 5.35 8.41
C TYR A 86 -4.46 3.95 8.26
N ILE A 87 -3.15 3.85 8.01
CA ILE A 87 -2.42 2.58 7.87
C ILE A 87 -2.72 1.60 9.02
N SER A 88 -2.77 2.09 10.26
CA SER A 88 -3.05 1.25 11.42
C SER A 88 -4.43 0.60 11.36
N ASN A 89 -5.46 1.34 10.95
CA ASN A 89 -6.84 0.84 10.90
C ASN A 89 -6.96 -0.24 9.82
N GLU A 90 -6.42 0.04 8.64
CA GLU A 90 -6.40 -0.95 7.55
C GLU A 90 -5.64 -2.23 7.92
N ILE A 91 -4.60 -2.14 8.75
CA ILE A 91 -3.92 -3.32 9.28
C ILE A 91 -4.80 -4.03 10.31
N ASP A 92 -5.38 -3.31 11.25
CA ASP A 92 -6.19 -3.87 12.34
C ASP A 92 -7.47 -4.55 11.85
N ASP A 93 -8.06 -4.06 10.75
CA ASP A 93 -9.27 -4.61 10.11
C ASP A 93 -9.02 -5.91 9.32
N GLN A 94 -7.77 -6.35 9.21
CA GLN A 94 -7.38 -7.52 8.43
C GLN A 94 -6.82 -8.63 9.31
N ALA A 95 -7.23 -9.87 8.99
CA ALA A 95 -6.75 -11.07 9.68
C ALA A 95 -5.24 -11.29 9.47
N GLY A 96 -4.75 -11.03 8.26
CA GLY A 96 -3.39 -11.37 7.83
C GLY A 96 -3.28 -12.81 7.32
N GLY A 97 -2.05 -13.33 7.26
CA GLY A 97 -1.74 -14.70 6.91
C GLY A 97 -0.73 -14.83 5.76
N PRO A 98 -0.40 -16.06 5.35
CA PRO A 98 0.65 -16.34 4.36
C PRO A 98 0.35 -15.80 2.95
N HIS A 99 -0.91 -15.47 2.69
CA HIS A 99 -1.38 -14.90 1.42
C HIS A 99 -1.52 -13.38 1.47
N THR A 100 -1.31 -12.74 2.63
CA THR A 100 -1.50 -11.30 2.80
C THR A 100 -0.17 -10.57 2.83
N VAL A 101 -0.08 -9.48 2.07
CA VAL A 101 1.09 -8.60 2.03
C VAL A 101 0.65 -7.17 2.33
N PHE A 102 1.22 -6.57 3.38
CA PHE A 102 1.10 -5.14 3.63
C PHE A 102 2.36 -4.42 3.16
N ILE A 103 2.18 -3.35 2.38
CA ILE A 103 3.24 -2.46 1.96
C ILE A 103 2.85 -1.05 2.35
N PHE A 104 3.69 -0.36 3.10
CA PHE A 104 3.39 1.02 3.43
C PHE A 104 4.61 1.91 3.44
N ASN A 105 4.36 3.20 3.25
CA ASN A 105 5.34 4.24 3.50
C ASN A 105 4.68 5.48 4.11
N LEU A 106 5.51 6.23 4.82
CA LEU A 106 5.18 7.58 5.24
C LEU A 106 6.03 8.52 4.39
N GLY A 107 5.34 9.39 3.66
CA GLY A 107 5.93 10.21 2.63
C GLY A 107 6.40 11.58 3.10
N PRO A 108 6.77 12.46 2.16
CA PRO A 108 7.11 13.85 2.44
C PRO A 108 5.93 14.67 2.99
N HIS A 109 4.74 14.11 3.14
CA HIS A 109 3.60 14.82 3.71
C HIS A 109 3.81 15.18 5.19
N PHE A 110 4.73 14.50 5.87
CA PHE A 110 5.09 14.76 7.26
C PHE A 110 6.27 15.74 7.41
N THR A 111 6.99 16.11 6.34
CA THR A 111 8.19 16.97 6.47
C THR A 111 7.85 18.42 6.85
N THR A 112 6.60 18.82 6.69
CA THR A 112 6.09 20.14 7.10
C THR A 112 5.27 20.06 8.40
N TYR A 113 5.31 18.93 9.11
CA TYR A 113 4.59 18.73 10.37
C TYR A 113 5.58 18.57 11.53
N PRO A 114 5.17 18.92 12.75
CA PRO A 114 5.94 18.65 13.96
C PRO A 114 6.40 17.19 14.09
N LEU A 115 7.61 16.99 14.61
CA LEU A 115 8.24 15.67 14.73
C LEU A 115 7.47 14.72 15.66
N ASP A 116 6.87 15.26 16.71
CA ASP A 116 5.99 14.53 17.63
C ASP A 116 4.77 13.94 16.90
N PHE A 117 4.17 14.68 15.97
CA PHE A 117 3.07 14.21 15.13
C PHE A 117 3.49 12.98 14.30
N TYR A 118 4.65 13.05 13.65
CA TYR A 118 5.22 11.92 12.92
C TYR A 118 5.51 10.73 13.85
N THR A 119 6.09 11.01 15.02
CA THR A 119 6.42 9.98 16.02
C THR A 119 5.17 9.24 16.50
N HIS A 120 4.09 9.97 16.84
CA HIS A 120 2.81 9.36 17.20
C HIS A 120 2.23 8.51 16.07
N ARG A 121 2.34 8.95 14.81
CA ARG A 121 1.90 8.16 13.66
C ARG A 121 2.66 6.84 13.55
N VAL A 122 3.99 6.89 13.60
CA VAL A 122 4.84 5.70 13.49
C VAL A 122 4.59 4.73 14.66
N LEU A 123 4.43 5.24 15.89
CA LEU A 123 4.15 4.39 17.05
C LEU A 123 2.82 3.65 16.93
N ARG A 124 1.77 4.29 16.40
CA ARG A 124 0.48 3.63 16.14
C ARG A 124 0.60 2.54 15.07
N ILE A 125 1.30 2.82 13.97
CA ILE A 125 1.53 1.82 12.92
C ILE A 125 2.35 0.65 13.47
N ARG A 126 3.41 0.91 14.25
CA ARG A 126 4.21 -0.13 14.90
C ARG A 126 3.35 -1.03 15.78
N LYS A 127 2.44 -0.45 16.58
CA LYS A 127 1.52 -1.24 17.41
C LYS A 127 0.62 -2.16 16.57
N ALA A 128 0.04 -1.64 15.48
CA ALA A 128 -0.80 -2.43 14.58
C ALA A 128 -0.02 -3.57 13.90
N VAL A 129 1.19 -3.29 13.42
CA VAL A 129 2.08 -4.32 12.82
C VAL A 129 2.46 -5.40 13.83
N LEU A 130 2.80 -5.03 15.07
CA LEU A 130 3.12 -6.01 16.12
C LEU A 130 1.90 -6.88 16.45
N ALA A 131 0.72 -6.28 16.57
CA ALA A 131 -0.53 -7.02 16.79
C ALA A 131 -0.86 -7.95 15.61
N LEU A 132 -0.60 -7.52 14.37
CA LEU A 132 -0.76 -8.33 13.16
C LEU A 132 0.16 -9.55 13.17
N LEU A 133 1.45 -9.35 13.42
CA LEU A 133 2.42 -10.45 13.42
C LEU A 133 2.24 -11.38 14.63
N GLN A 134 1.67 -10.89 15.73
CA GLN A 134 1.27 -11.74 16.85
C GLN A 134 0.10 -12.67 16.49
N ARG A 135 -0.91 -12.17 15.74
CA ARG A 135 -2.08 -12.99 15.34
C ARG A 135 -1.86 -13.83 14.08
N ALA A 136 -1.02 -13.37 13.17
CA ALA A 136 -0.75 -13.98 11.87
C ALA A 136 0.74 -13.84 11.51
N PRO A 137 1.63 -14.66 12.09
CA PRO A 137 3.08 -14.50 11.99
C PRO A 137 3.62 -14.66 10.56
N ASP A 138 2.90 -15.39 9.69
CA ASP A 138 3.28 -15.60 8.29
C ASP A 138 2.90 -14.42 7.37
N THR A 139 2.32 -13.35 7.92
CA THR A 139 1.99 -12.15 7.13
C THR A 139 3.25 -11.43 6.68
N THR A 140 3.35 -11.09 5.40
CA THR A 140 4.47 -10.30 4.91
C THR A 140 4.19 -8.80 5.10
N VAL A 141 5.12 -8.09 5.74
CA VAL A 141 5.06 -6.62 5.91
C VAL A 141 6.30 -5.97 5.31
N ILE A 142 6.10 -5.03 4.39
CA ILE A 142 7.15 -4.29 3.70
C ILE A 142 7.04 -2.81 4.07
N ILE A 143 8.08 -2.29 4.70
CA ILE A 143 8.20 -0.86 5.03
C ILE A 143 9.08 -0.20 3.98
N LYS A 144 8.47 0.64 3.13
CA LYS A 144 9.20 1.41 2.14
C LYS A 144 9.62 2.75 2.74
N THR A 145 10.91 3.07 2.63
CA THR A 145 11.46 4.37 3.04
C THR A 145 11.13 5.48 2.04
N VAL A 146 11.37 6.73 2.45
CA VAL A 146 11.19 7.90 1.59
C VAL A 146 12.07 7.78 0.36
N ASN A 147 11.50 8.09 -0.81
CA ASN A 147 12.28 8.14 -2.04
C ASN A 147 13.24 9.35 -2.00
N THR A 148 14.53 9.12 -2.21
CA THR A 148 15.56 10.17 -2.22
C THR A 148 16.03 10.55 -3.63
N GLY A 149 15.47 9.92 -4.67
CA GLY A 149 15.82 10.23 -6.06
C GLY A 149 15.31 11.62 -6.48
N TYR A 150 16.22 12.46 -6.99
CA TYR A 150 15.86 13.62 -7.78
C TYR A 150 15.46 13.19 -9.20
N LYS A 151 14.45 13.86 -9.77
CA LYS A 151 14.17 13.77 -11.21
C LYS A 151 15.16 14.61 -11.99
#